data_AF-A0A832ZIF0-F1
#
_entry.id   AF-A0A832ZIF0-F1
#
_cell.length_a   1.000
_cell.length_b   1.000
_cell.length_c   1.000
_cell.angle_alpha   90.00
_cell.angle_beta   90.00
_cell.angle_gamma   90.00
#
_symmetry.space_group_name_H-M   'P 1'
#
loop_
_entity.id
_entity.type
_entity.pdbx_description
1 polymer ?
#
loop_
_entity_poly.entity_id
_entity_poly.type
_entity_poly.pdbx_seq_one_letter_code
_entity_poly.pdbx_strand_id
1 'polypeptide(L)'
;MSFELKNLSEVDIEKIKRYIEEERKFVEKIISGKIKKEKKELVRTVLFIVESPNKARTIANFFGRPSIRTFGGIQAYEVSIGNRHLIITATKGHLIDLTTDNIGLYGVVVAENGIYPYYNSIKRCLECGYQFTEYQGPERKCPICGSTVVDDAWERIEALQKLAQEVDEIIIGTDPDSEGEFIAYAVYLLLQPYTKKTYRAEFHEVTKYSILHALDNLREIDVNRVKAQMVRRIEDRWLGFSLSEKVQKIFKKNWLSAGRVQTPVLGWIVQRFLEYKNSLSYFIGIKARKINLVLDLDIKDKTKLNEIIRVLQNAKVVIKNKKYFEEELNPLPPYMTSTMLQDASNYLGLGVDMIMQLAQDLFEAGLITYHRTDSVRVSPAGIQVAREYISEKFGEDYFKPRVWGEGGAHECIRPTKPINSETLRNMIESGEMEVFVDISPQHFALYG
;
A
#
# COMPACT_ATOMS: atom_id res chain seq x y z
N MET A 1 23.93 7.81 -4.52
CA MET A 1 24.76 7.41 -3.38
C MET A 1 23.98 7.68 -2.10
N SER A 2 23.46 6.65 -1.44
CA SER A 2 23.24 6.69 0.01
C SER A 2 24.62 6.44 0.64
N PHE A 3 25.01 7.27 1.59
CA PHE A 3 26.27 7.07 2.29
C PHE A 3 26.03 6.06 3.41
N GLU A 4 26.71 4.92 3.35
CA GLU A 4 26.74 3.90 4.39
C GLU A 4 28.03 4.13 5.19
N LEU A 5 27.90 4.47 6.48
CA LEU A 5 29.04 4.63 7.37
C LEU A 5 29.53 3.24 7.78
N LYS A 6 30.74 2.87 7.31
CA LYS A 6 31.39 1.61 7.67
C LYS A 6 32.47 1.83 8.70
N ASN A 7 32.64 0.88 9.60
CA ASN A 7 33.80 0.88 10.50
C ASN A 7 35.08 0.74 9.69
N LEU A 8 36.14 1.45 10.11
CA LEU A 8 37.43 1.45 9.40
C LEU A 8 38.02 0.03 9.27
N SER A 9 37.71 -0.85 10.22
CA SER A 9 38.10 -2.26 10.22
C SER A 9 37.45 -3.12 9.13
N GLU A 10 36.33 -2.66 8.55
CA GLU A 10 35.57 -3.38 7.50
C GLU A 10 35.93 -2.90 6.09
N VAL A 11 36.83 -1.93 5.98
CA VAL A 11 37.13 -1.23 4.72
C VAL A 11 38.58 -1.45 4.31
N ASP A 12 38.77 -1.99 3.10
CA ASP A 12 40.09 -2.11 2.48
C ASP A 12 40.53 -0.75 1.89
N ILE A 13 41.32 -0.02 2.69
CA ILE A 13 41.82 1.32 2.36
C ILE A 13 42.73 1.30 1.12
N GLU A 14 43.52 0.24 0.91
CA GLU A 14 44.41 0.16 -0.26
C GLU A 14 43.62 0.00 -1.54
N LYS A 15 42.57 -0.84 -1.51
CA LYS A 15 41.68 -1.02 -2.66
C LYS A 15 40.97 0.27 -3.05
N ILE A 16 40.48 1.04 -2.07
CA ILE A 16 39.83 2.34 -2.32
C ILE A 16 40.84 3.35 -2.88
N LYS A 17 42.04 3.43 -2.31
CA LYS A 17 43.10 4.33 -2.82
C LYS A 17 43.45 4.02 -4.27
N ARG A 18 43.61 2.73 -4.63
CA ARG A 18 43.86 2.31 -6.02
C ARG A 18 42.71 2.71 -6.95
N TYR A 19 41.47 2.48 -6.55
CA TYR A 19 40.30 2.88 -7.33
C TYR A 19 40.25 4.39 -7.58
N ILE A 20 40.48 5.21 -6.55
CA ILE A 20 40.53 6.67 -6.67
C ILE A 20 41.68 7.13 -7.57
N GLU A 21 42.87 6.52 -7.46
CA GLU A 21 44.00 6.84 -8.33
C GLU A 21 43.77 6.43 -9.79
N GLU A 22 43.11 5.30 -10.02
CA GLU A 22 42.71 4.84 -11.35
C GLU A 22 41.68 5.78 -11.98
N GLU A 23 40.65 6.21 -11.24
CA GLU A 23 39.70 7.22 -11.70
C GLU A 23 40.38 8.56 -11.99
N ARG A 24 41.27 9.04 -11.11
CA ARG A 24 42.00 10.29 -11.34
C ARG A 24 42.86 10.24 -12.60
N LYS A 25 43.62 9.15 -12.79
CA LYS A 25 44.42 8.93 -14.01
C LYS A 25 43.55 8.80 -15.25
N PHE A 26 42.36 8.21 -15.13
CA PHE A 26 41.40 8.12 -16.22
C PHE A 26 40.86 9.51 -16.61
N VAL A 27 40.48 10.34 -15.62
CA VAL A 27 40.03 11.72 -15.83
C VAL A 27 41.15 12.60 -16.42
N GLU A 28 42.39 12.49 -15.93
CA GLU A 28 43.55 13.20 -16.49
C GLU A 28 43.82 12.83 -17.97
N LYS A 29 43.68 11.55 -18.32
CA LYS A 29 43.83 11.08 -19.71
C LYS A 29 42.71 11.57 -20.63
N ILE A 30 41.51 11.84 -20.09
CA ILE A 30 40.40 12.48 -20.81
C ILE A 30 40.69 13.97 -21.03
N ILE A 31 41.09 14.70 -19.98
CA ILE A 31 41.37 16.14 -20.05
C ILE A 31 42.55 16.44 -20.98
N SER A 32 43.59 15.60 -20.97
CA SER A 32 44.78 15.73 -21.83
C SER A 32 44.57 15.27 -23.28
N GLY A 33 43.35 14.84 -23.65
CA GLY A 33 43.00 14.46 -25.03
C GLY A 33 43.64 13.17 -25.53
N LYS A 34 44.36 12.42 -24.69
CA LYS A 34 45.01 11.14 -25.03
C LYS A 34 44.02 9.98 -25.20
N ILE A 35 42.83 10.11 -24.63
CA ILE A 35 41.69 9.22 -24.85
C ILE A 35 40.63 10.03 -25.61
N LYS A 36 40.36 9.68 -26.87
CA LYS A 36 39.11 10.11 -27.51
C LYS A 36 37.98 9.53 -26.67
N LYS A 37 37.06 10.38 -26.19
CA LYS A 37 35.79 9.92 -25.63
C LYS A 37 35.23 8.92 -26.65
N GLU A 38 35.28 7.61 -26.36
CA GLU A 38 34.17 6.76 -26.81
C GLU A 38 32.93 7.56 -26.45
N LYS A 39 32.00 7.77 -27.39
CA LYS A 39 30.73 8.44 -27.11
C LYS A 39 30.01 7.63 -26.03
N LYS A 40 30.43 7.79 -24.78
CA LYS A 40 30.00 7.01 -23.64
C LYS A 40 28.78 7.73 -23.09
N GLU A 41 27.69 7.01 -23.28
CA GLU A 41 26.38 7.19 -22.68
C GLU A 41 25.68 8.48 -23.08
N LEU A 42 24.91 8.38 -24.17
CA LEU A 42 23.76 9.26 -24.38
C LEU A 42 22.93 9.22 -23.09
N VAL A 43 22.76 10.38 -22.45
CA VAL A 43 21.80 10.52 -21.36
C VAL A 43 20.45 10.11 -21.91
N ARG A 44 19.83 9.09 -21.32
CA ARG A 44 18.51 8.63 -21.74
C ARG A 44 17.44 9.42 -21.01
N THR A 45 16.47 9.93 -21.74
CA THR A 45 15.29 10.56 -21.15
C THR A 45 14.25 9.49 -20.83
N VAL A 46 13.74 9.50 -19.59
CA VAL A 46 12.87 8.46 -19.08
C VAL A 46 11.63 9.08 -18.45
N LEU A 47 10.45 8.66 -18.89
CA LEU A 47 9.20 9.02 -18.22
C LEU A 47 8.91 7.95 -17.15
N PHE A 48 9.02 8.33 -15.88
CA PHE A 48 8.75 7.46 -14.73
C PHE A 48 7.36 7.76 -14.16
N ILE A 49 6.41 6.84 -14.34
CA ILE A 49 4.99 7.04 -14.01
C ILE A 49 4.64 6.23 -12.76
N VAL A 50 4.09 6.88 -11.73
CA VAL A 50 3.56 6.23 -10.53
C VAL A 50 2.06 6.48 -10.37
N GLU A 51 1.40 5.83 -9.42
CA GLU A 51 -0.05 6.01 -9.23
C GLU A 51 -0.42 7.30 -8.47
N SER A 52 0.36 7.71 -7.46
CA SER A 52 0.01 8.85 -6.59
C SER A 52 0.97 10.06 -6.70
N PRO A 53 0.45 11.30 -6.58
CA PRO A 53 1.28 12.52 -6.60
C PRO A 53 2.30 12.59 -5.46
N ASN A 54 1.92 12.10 -4.27
CA ASN A 54 2.78 12.03 -3.10
C ASN A 54 4.00 11.15 -3.39
N LYS A 55 3.78 9.94 -3.92
CA LYS A 55 4.86 9.04 -4.31
C LYS A 55 5.77 9.67 -5.38
N ALA A 56 5.20 10.33 -6.39
CA ALA A 56 5.99 11.03 -7.42
C ALA A 56 6.90 12.10 -6.80
N ARG A 57 6.36 12.90 -5.88
CA ARG A 57 7.09 13.96 -5.17
C ARG A 57 8.16 13.37 -4.25
N THR A 58 7.84 12.35 -3.46
CA THR A 58 8.81 11.66 -2.57
C THR A 58 9.98 11.10 -3.38
N ILE A 59 9.71 10.38 -4.47
CA ILE A 59 10.75 9.77 -5.32
C ILE A 59 11.63 10.85 -5.95
N ALA A 60 11.04 11.93 -6.47
CA ALA A 60 11.80 13.00 -7.09
C ALA A 60 12.82 13.62 -6.10
N ASN A 61 12.41 13.84 -4.85
CA ASN A 61 13.28 14.46 -3.85
C ASN A 61 14.42 13.54 -3.34
N PHE A 62 14.38 12.22 -3.59
CA PHE A 62 15.52 11.34 -3.27
C PHE A 62 16.79 11.68 -4.06
N PHE A 63 16.64 12.34 -5.21
CA PHE A 63 17.72 12.63 -6.14
C PHE A 63 18.12 14.11 -6.16
N GLY A 64 17.67 14.88 -5.17
CA GLY A 64 17.90 16.31 -5.04
C GLY A 64 16.63 17.12 -5.29
N ARG A 65 16.76 18.45 -5.38
CA ARG A 65 15.62 19.34 -5.62
C ARG A 65 15.17 19.23 -7.09
N PRO A 66 13.96 18.72 -7.38
CA PRO A 66 13.50 18.55 -8.76
C PRO A 66 13.12 19.88 -9.41
N SER A 67 13.29 19.97 -10.73
CA SER A 67 12.60 20.98 -11.54
C SER A 67 11.15 20.55 -11.73
N ILE A 68 10.21 21.49 -11.62
CA ILE A 68 8.77 21.17 -11.73
C ILE A 68 8.22 21.78 -13.01
N ARG A 69 7.59 20.96 -13.85
CA ARG A 69 6.81 21.37 -15.01
C ARG A 69 5.35 20.97 -14.81
N THR A 70 4.44 21.86 -15.18
CA THR A 70 3.01 21.54 -15.25
C THR A 70 2.63 21.35 -16.71
N PHE A 71 2.02 20.22 -17.03
CA PHE A 71 1.65 19.86 -18.39
C PHE A 71 0.24 19.29 -18.38
N GLY A 72 -0.74 19.95 -19.01
CA GLY A 72 -2.12 19.43 -19.09
C GLY A 72 -2.73 18.99 -17.74
N GLY A 73 -2.49 19.75 -16.66
CA GLY A 73 -3.02 19.45 -15.32
C GLY A 73 -2.27 18.38 -14.52
N ILE A 74 -1.22 17.75 -15.08
CA ILE A 74 -0.28 16.89 -14.35
C ILE A 74 1.00 17.65 -14.00
N GLN A 75 1.56 17.33 -12.83
CA GLN A 75 2.86 17.81 -12.39
C GLN A 75 3.93 16.78 -12.75
N ALA A 76 4.93 17.20 -13.50
CA ALA A 76 6.10 16.42 -13.85
C ALA A 76 7.32 16.96 -13.11
N TYR A 77 8.02 16.09 -12.39
CA TYR A 77 9.21 16.39 -11.62
C TYR A 77 10.45 15.86 -12.37
N GLU A 78 11.35 16.75 -12.75
CA GLU A 78 12.54 16.39 -13.53
C GLU A 78 13.78 16.31 -12.64
N VAL A 79 14.48 15.18 -12.69
CA VAL A 79 15.71 14.91 -11.94
C VAL A 79 16.70 14.12 -12.77
N SER A 80 18.00 14.33 -12.55
CA SER A 80 19.06 13.61 -13.27
C SER A 80 19.75 12.61 -12.34
N ILE A 81 19.89 11.36 -12.78
CA ILE A 81 20.46 10.25 -12.01
C ILE A 81 21.46 9.51 -12.91
N GLY A 82 22.75 9.71 -12.66
CA GLY A 82 23.80 9.07 -13.46
C GLY A 82 23.65 9.42 -14.95
N ASN A 83 23.31 8.42 -15.76
CA ASN A 83 23.08 8.55 -17.21
C ASN A 83 21.60 8.61 -17.62
N ARG A 84 20.67 8.78 -16.66
CA ARG A 84 19.23 8.91 -16.92
C ARG A 84 18.73 10.29 -16.50
N HIS A 85 17.91 10.89 -17.33
CA HIS A 85 17.11 12.06 -16.98
C HIS A 85 15.67 11.61 -16.77
N LEU A 86 15.23 11.58 -15.51
CA LEU A 86 13.89 11.12 -15.16
C LEU A 86 12.91 12.29 -15.16
N ILE A 87 11.79 12.10 -15.85
CA ILE A 87 10.58 12.90 -15.75
C ILE A 87 9.58 12.07 -14.94
N ILE A 88 9.40 12.40 -13.67
CA ILE A 88 8.55 11.65 -12.74
C ILE A 88 7.16 12.28 -12.68
N THR A 89 6.10 11.51 -12.90
CA THR A 89 4.71 12.00 -12.86
C THR A 89 3.77 10.95 -12.28
N ALA A 90 2.52 11.35 -12.00
CA ALA A 90 1.52 10.49 -11.39
C ALA A 90 0.22 10.42 -12.21
N THR A 91 -0.40 9.23 -12.26
CA THR A 91 -1.71 9.03 -12.91
C THR A 91 -2.89 9.54 -12.07
N LYS A 92 -2.69 9.73 -10.76
CA LYS A 92 -3.73 10.00 -9.75
C LYS A 92 -4.72 8.82 -9.63
N GLY A 93 -4.19 7.61 -9.53
CA GLY A 93 -4.97 6.37 -9.48
C GLY A 93 -5.28 5.81 -10.88
N HIS A 94 -6.45 5.19 -11.02
CA HIS A 94 -6.88 4.61 -12.29
C HIS A 94 -7.20 5.69 -13.33
N LEU A 95 -6.83 5.43 -14.59
CA LEU A 95 -7.16 6.29 -15.73
C LEU A 95 -8.46 5.85 -16.43
N ILE A 96 -8.76 4.55 -16.37
CA ILE A 96 -9.88 3.93 -17.07
C ILE A 96 -10.63 2.97 -16.14
N ASP A 97 -11.92 2.79 -16.38
CA ASP A 97 -12.77 1.80 -15.71
C ASP A 97 -13.77 1.20 -16.70
N LEU A 98 -14.36 0.06 -16.34
CA LEU A 98 -15.39 -0.59 -17.16
C LEU A 98 -16.54 0.40 -17.41
N THR A 99 -16.86 0.61 -18.68
CA THR A 99 -17.95 1.50 -19.07
C THR A 99 -19.28 1.07 -18.46
N THR A 100 -20.14 2.05 -18.20
CA THR A 100 -21.55 1.84 -17.83
C THR A 100 -22.49 2.07 -19.01
N ASP A 101 -21.96 2.29 -20.21
CA ASP A 101 -22.75 2.37 -21.44
C ASP A 101 -23.43 1.01 -21.73
N ASN A 102 -24.44 1.02 -22.59
CA ASN A 102 -25.26 -0.15 -22.90
C ASN A 102 -24.52 -1.11 -23.86
N ILE A 103 -23.35 -1.57 -23.45
CA ILE A 103 -22.46 -2.48 -24.19
C ILE A 103 -22.43 -3.82 -23.45
N GLY A 104 -22.90 -4.88 -24.12
CA GLY A 104 -22.93 -6.23 -23.58
C GLY A 104 -23.61 -6.31 -22.21
N LEU A 105 -23.07 -7.14 -21.32
CA LEU A 105 -23.51 -7.26 -19.93
C LEU A 105 -22.69 -6.32 -19.04
N TYR A 106 -23.25 -5.16 -18.70
CA TYR A 106 -22.65 -4.14 -17.82
C TYR A 106 -21.24 -3.68 -18.25
N GLY A 107 -21.03 -3.49 -19.56
CA GLY A 107 -19.75 -3.06 -20.15
C GLY A 107 -18.86 -4.21 -20.60
N VAL A 108 -19.37 -5.44 -20.63
CA VAL A 108 -18.59 -6.65 -20.99
C VAL A 108 -19.33 -7.45 -22.06
N VAL A 109 -18.69 -7.64 -23.22
CA VAL A 109 -19.22 -8.48 -24.30
C VAL A 109 -18.70 -9.90 -24.12
N VAL A 110 -19.62 -10.86 -24.05
CA VAL A 110 -19.32 -12.29 -24.02
C VAL A 110 -19.61 -12.85 -25.41
N ALA A 111 -18.57 -13.34 -26.09
CA ALA A 111 -18.66 -13.95 -27.41
C ALA A 111 -18.06 -15.37 -27.38
N GLU A 112 -18.30 -16.15 -28.43
CA GLU A 112 -17.84 -17.55 -28.51
C GLU A 112 -16.32 -17.69 -28.35
N ASN A 113 -15.55 -16.69 -28.81
CA ASN A 113 -14.10 -16.69 -28.78
C ASN A 113 -13.49 -16.00 -27.55
N GLY A 114 -14.29 -15.44 -26.63
CA GLY A 114 -13.76 -14.81 -25.43
C GLY A 114 -14.66 -13.80 -24.74
N ILE A 115 -14.09 -13.16 -23.71
CA ILE A 115 -14.74 -12.12 -22.89
C ILE A 115 -14.00 -10.81 -23.15
N TYR A 116 -14.75 -9.79 -23.57
CA TYR A 116 -14.22 -8.49 -24.00
C TYR A 116 -14.78 -7.37 -23.11
N PRO A 117 -14.03 -6.94 -22.09
CA PRO A 117 -14.38 -5.78 -21.29
C PRO A 117 -14.11 -4.48 -22.04
N TYR A 118 -15.07 -3.56 -22.02
CA TYR A 118 -14.96 -2.22 -22.60
C TYR A 118 -14.69 -1.20 -21.50
N TYR A 119 -13.71 -0.34 -21.75
CA TYR A 119 -13.24 0.66 -20.79
C TYR A 119 -13.46 2.07 -21.33
N ASN A 120 -13.66 3.03 -20.43
CA ASN A 120 -13.71 4.45 -20.73
C ASN A 120 -12.95 5.23 -19.65
N SER A 121 -12.60 6.49 -19.93
CA SER A 121 -11.88 7.34 -18.96
C SER A 121 -12.71 7.55 -17.69
N ILE A 122 -12.05 7.51 -16.54
CA ILE A 122 -12.68 7.81 -15.26
C ILE A 122 -12.89 9.31 -15.13
N LYS A 123 -14.06 9.70 -14.64
CA LYS A 123 -14.45 11.08 -14.39
C LYS A 123 -14.86 11.20 -12.93
N ARG A 124 -14.43 12.27 -12.27
CA ARG A 124 -14.87 12.60 -10.90
C ARG A 124 -15.47 14.00 -10.88
N CYS A 125 -16.72 14.10 -10.44
CA CYS A 125 -17.34 15.40 -10.25
C CYS A 125 -16.68 16.12 -9.07
N LEU A 126 -16.20 17.35 -9.30
CA LEU A 126 -15.52 18.14 -8.26
C LEU A 126 -16.51 18.79 -7.28
N GLU A 127 -17.81 18.82 -7.61
CA GLU A 127 -18.85 19.32 -6.70
C GLU A 127 -19.41 18.25 -5.78
N CYS A 128 -19.86 17.10 -6.33
CA CYS A 128 -20.51 16.05 -5.53
C CYS A 128 -19.61 14.85 -5.22
N GLY A 129 -18.40 14.80 -5.80
CA GLY A 129 -17.45 13.72 -5.59
C GLY A 129 -17.78 12.40 -6.30
N TYR A 130 -18.91 12.30 -7.01
CA TYR A 130 -19.33 11.08 -7.70
C TYR A 130 -18.35 10.72 -8.82
N GLN A 131 -17.97 9.45 -8.88
CA GLN A 131 -17.11 8.89 -9.92
C GLN A 131 -17.96 8.15 -10.97
N PHE A 132 -17.70 8.39 -12.24
CA PHE A 132 -18.45 7.83 -13.37
C PHE A 132 -17.59 7.67 -14.61
N THR A 133 -18.07 6.91 -15.60
CA THR A 133 -17.41 6.77 -16.91
C THR A 133 -18.14 7.51 -18.02
N GLU A 134 -19.46 7.66 -17.93
CA GLU A 134 -20.29 8.26 -18.97
C GLU A 134 -20.89 9.61 -18.54
N TYR A 135 -20.76 10.62 -19.39
CA TYR A 135 -21.41 11.91 -19.17
C TYR A 135 -22.92 11.84 -19.38
N GLN A 136 -23.66 12.68 -18.66
CA GLN A 136 -25.08 12.88 -18.90
C GLN A 136 -25.29 13.87 -20.05
N GLY A 137 -25.70 13.35 -21.20
CA GLY A 137 -25.98 14.15 -22.40
C GLY A 137 -24.74 14.77 -23.05
N PRO A 138 -24.91 15.55 -24.13
CA PRO A 138 -23.80 16.08 -24.93
C PRO A 138 -23.01 17.20 -24.22
N GLU A 139 -23.57 17.80 -23.18
CA GLU A 139 -22.98 18.94 -22.45
C GLU A 139 -21.96 18.53 -21.37
N ARG A 140 -21.51 17.27 -21.38
CA ARG A 140 -20.50 16.73 -20.44
C ARG A 140 -20.86 16.97 -18.97
N LYS A 141 -22.10 16.68 -18.60
CA LYS A 141 -22.61 16.89 -17.22
C LYS A 141 -22.43 15.66 -16.33
N CYS A 142 -22.23 15.90 -15.05
CA CYS A 142 -22.27 14.88 -14.00
C CYS A 142 -23.65 14.23 -13.93
N PRO A 143 -23.76 12.89 -13.92
CA PRO A 143 -25.04 12.18 -13.92
C PRO A 143 -25.83 12.28 -12.61
N ILE A 144 -25.22 12.78 -11.53
CA ILE A 144 -25.86 12.89 -10.21
C ILE A 144 -26.32 14.32 -9.92
N CYS A 145 -25.44 15.31 -10.07
CA CYS A 145 -25.75 16.71 -9.73
C CYS A 145 -25.90 17.63 -10.95
N GLY A 146 -25.61 17.17 -12.16
CA GLY A 146 -25.68 17.98 -13.38
C GLY A 146 -24.55 18.99 -13.58
N SER A 147 -23.56 19.05 -12.67
CA SER A 147 -22.40 19.93 -12.78
C SER A 147 -21.53 19.61 -13.99
N THR A 148 -20.94 20.63 -14.61
CA THR A 148 -19.95 20.52 -15.69
C THR A 148 -18.51 20.57 -15.16
N VAL A 149 -18.31 20.76 -13.86
CA VAL A 149 -16.99 20.82 -13.23
C VAL A 149 -16.53 19.41 -12.87
N VAL A 150 -15.79 18.80 -13.80
CA VAL A 150 -15.41 17.38 -13.76
C VAL A 150 -13.91 17.24 -14.01
N ASP A 151 -13.26 16.45 -13.16
CA ASP A 151 -11.90 15.95 -13.40
C ASP A 151 -11.99 14.71 -14.29
N ASP A 152 -11.65 14.86 -15.58
CA ASP A 152 -11.64 13.76 -16.55
C ASP A 152 -10.22 13.22 -16.71
N ALA A 153 -10.04 11.92 -16.45
CA ALA A 153 -8.77 11.26 -16.65
C ALA A 153 -8.26 11.34 -18.09
N TRP A 154 -9.14 11.60 -19.07
CA TRP A 154 -8.73 11.79 -20.47
C TRP A 154 -7.74 12.93 -20.65
N GLU A 155 -7.88 14.04 -19.92
CA GLU A 155 -6.92 15.15 -19.98
C GLU A 155 -5.54 14.73 -19.50
N ARG A 156 -5.48 13.87 -18.47
CA ARG A 156 -4.23 13.27 -17.98
C ARG A 156 -3.64 12.30 -18.99
N ILE A 157 -4.48 11.50 -19.65
CA ILE A 157 -4.04 10.58 -20.70
C ILE A 157 -3.36 11.38 -21.83
N GLU A 158 -4.00 12.44 -22.32
CA GLU A 158 -3.42 13.29 -23.38
C GLU A 158 -2.11 13.95 -22.94
N ALA A 159 -2.01 14.36 -21.68
CA ALA A 159 -0.78 14.92 -21.12
C ALA A 159 0.35 13.88 -21.07
N LEU A 160 0.05 12.65 -20.62
CA LEU A 160 1.00 11.53 -20.60
C LEU A 160 1.45 11.13 -22.01
N GLN A 161 0.53 11.13 -22.99
CA GLN A 161 0.85 10.83 -24.39
C GLN A 161 1.81 11.85 -25.01
N LYS A 162 1.67 13.12 -24.65
CA LYS A 162 2.59 14.18 -25.09
C LYS A 162 3.96 14.03 -24.42
N LEU A 163 4.02 13.78 -23.11
CA LEU A 163 5.29 13.50 -22.42
C LEU A 163 5.98 12.25 -22.97
N ALA A 164 5.21 11.22 -23.35
CA ALA A 164 5.74 9.99 -23.95
C ALA A 164 6.46 10.23 -25.29
N GLN A 165 6.13 11.31 -26.01
CA GLN A 165 6.83 11.70 -27.25
C GLN A 165 8.17 12.40 -26.98
N GLU A 166 8.40 12.91 -25.77
CA GLU A 166 9.62 13.63 -25.39
C GLU A 166 10.72 12.69 -24.84
N VAL A 167 10.42 11.41 -24.60
CA VAL A 167 11.30 10.48 -23.89
C VAL A 167 11.74 9.26 -24.71
N ASP A 168 12.92 8.72 -24.39
CA ASP A 168 13.45 7.50 -25.02
C ASP A 168 12.78 6.22 -24.50
N GLU A 169 12.37 6.19 -23.23
CA GLU A 169 11.78 5.04 -22.56
C GLU A 169 10.74 5.46 -21.50
N ILE A 170 9.76 4.59 -21.25
CA ILE A 170 8.77 4.71 -20.17
C ILE A 170 9.03 3.64 -19.13
N ILE A 171 8.99 4.02 -17.87
CA ILE A 171 9.05 3.10 -16.74
C ILE A 171 7.81 3.34 -15.87
N ILE A 172 7.07 2.28 -15.58
CA ILE A 172 5.86 2.34 -14.76
C ILE A 172 6.15 1.74 -13.38
N GLY A 173 6.11 2.60 -12.36
CA GLY A 173 6.40 2.31 -10.96
C GLY A 173 5.15 2.31 -10.07
N THR A 174 4.05 1.71 -10.52
CA THR A 174 2.83 1.55 -9.73
C THR A 174 3.02 0.56 -8.58
N ASP A 175 2.08 0.53 -7.63
CA ASP A 175 2.07 -0.41 -6.51
C ASP A 175 2.28 -1.88 -6.92
N PRO A 176 2.96 -2.69 -6.09
CA PRO A 176 3.35 -4.06 -6.44
C PRO A 176 2.20 -5.09 -6.38
N ASP A 177 0.93 -4.69 -6.40
CA ASP A 177 -0.24 -5.58 -6.37
C ASP A 177 -0.90 -5.75 -7.76
N SER A 178 -1.93 -6.59 -7.84
CA SER A 178 -2.67 -6.82 -9.10
C SER A 178 -3.41 -5.56 -9.59
N GLU A 179 -3.78 -4.65 -8.69
CA GLU A 179 -4.41 -3.38 -9.03
C GLU A 179 -3.40 -2.43 -9.71
N GLY A 180 -2.23 -2.26 -9.12
CA GLY A 180 -1.11 -1.52 -9.68
C GLY A 180 -0.62 -2.11 -11.00
N GLU A 181 -0.64 -3.44 -11.16
CA GLU A 181 -0.32 -4.09 -12.43
C GLU A 181 -1.37 -3.80 -13.52
N PHE A 182 -2.66 -3.75 -13.16
CA PHE A 182 -3.71 -3.32 -14.08
C PHE A 182 -3.57 -1.85 -14.49
N ILE A 183 -3.26 -0.95 -13.55
CA ILE A 183 -2.96 0.46 -13.87
C ILE A 183 -1.77 0.53 -14.83
N ALA A 184 -0.70 -0.23 -14.57
CA ALA A 184 0.47 -0.26 -15.44
C ALA A 184 0.12 -0.77 -16.85
N TYR A 185 -0.72 -1.80 -16.95
CA TYR A 185 -1.20 -2.29 -18.24
C TYR A 185 -2.05 -1.27 -18.99
N ALA A 186 -2.94 -0.54 -18.30
CA ALA A 186 -3.72 0.53 -18.91
C ALA A 186 -2.82 1.65 -19.46
N VAL A 187 -1.86 2.12 -18.65
CA VAL A 187 -0.87 3.13 -19.07
C VAL A 187 -0.06 2.63 -20.25
N TYR A 188 0.42 1.38 -20.20
CA TYR A 188 1.15 0.75 -21.29
C TYR A 188 0.37 0.77 -22.60
N LEU A 189 -0.88 0.32 -22.60
CA LEU A 189 -1.71 0.32 -23.81
C LEU A 189 -1.95 1.73 -24.36
N LEU A 190 -2.18 2.71 -23.48
CA LEU A 190 -2.44 4.09 -23.87
C LEU A 190 -1.20 4.81 -24.42
N LEU A 191 0.00 4.39 -24.02
CA LEU A 191 1.27 5.04 -24.39
C LEU A 191 2.11 4.25 -25.41
N GLN A 192 1.80 2.97 -25.63
CA GLN A 192 2.51 2.09 -26.59
C GLN A 192 2.67 2.71 -28.00
N PRO A 193 1.68 3.44 -28.56
CA PRO A 193 1.85 4.06 -29.88
C PRO A 193 2.95 5.12 -29.94
N TYR A 194 3.29 5.75 -28.80
CA TYR A 194 4.21 6.88 -28.72
C TYR A 194 5.64 6.43 -28.41
N THR A 195 5.80 5.35 -27.64
CA THR A 195 7.10 4.73 -27.39
C THR A 195 7.00 3.24 -27.18
N LYS A 196 7.91 2.50 -27.83
CA LYS A 196 7.96 1.03 -27.80
C LYS A 196 8.67 0.48 -26.58
N LYS A 197 9.50 1.31 -25.90
CA LYS A 197 10.31 0.89 -24.76
C LYS A 197 9.58 1.24 -23.48
N THR A 198 8.67 0.37 -23.06
CA THR A 198 7.91 0.54 -21.83
C THR A 198 8.19 -0.63 -20.89
N TYR A 199 8.58 -0.32 -19.67
CA TYR A 199 8.97 -1.29 -18.65
C TYR A 199 8.19 -1.08 -17.35
N ARG A 200 8.19 -2.11 -16.51
CA ARG A 200 7.60 -2.10 -15.17
C ARG A 200 8.73 -2.15 -14.13
N ALA A 201 8.69 -1.22 -13.18
CA ALA A 201 9.59 -1.16 -12.03
C ALA A 201 8.83 -1.53 -10.75
N GLU A 202 9.18 -2.65 -10.14
CA GLU A 202 8.51 -3.15 -8.92
C GLU A 202 9.36 -2.85 -7.69
N PHE A 203 8.76 -2.21 -6.68
CA PHE A 203 9.39 -1.91 -5.40
C PHE A 203 8.39 -2.04 -4.26
N HIS A 204 8.87 -2.51 -3.11
CA HIS A 204 8.06 -2.77 -1.92
C HIS A 204 8.20 -1.68 -0.85
N GLU A 205 9.08 -0.71 -1.11
CA GLU A 205 9.34 0.45 -0.27
C GLU A 205 9.61 1.66 -1.16
N VAL A 206 9.11 2.82 -0.76
CA VAL A 206 9.46 4.10 -1.40
C VAL A 206 10.75 4.61 -0.75
N THR A 207 11.88 4.01 -1.08
CA THR A 207 13.21 4.45 -0.61
C THR A 207 14.17 4.61 -1.77
N LYS A 208 15.16 5.50 -1.64
CA LYS A 208 16.17 5.73 -2.69
C LYS A 208 16.85 4.44 -3.16
N TYR A 209 17.19 3.56 -2.24
CA TYR A 209 17.79 2.26 -2.54
C TYR A 209 16.84 1.38 -3.35
N SER A 210 15.60 1.24 -2.89
CA SER A 210 14.56 0.42 -3.53
C SER A 210 14.24 0.91 -4.95
N ILE A 211 14.13 2.23 -5.16
CA ILE A 211 13.90 2.82 -6.50
C ILE A 211 15.09 2.58 -7.43
N LEU A 212 16.33 2.78 -6.98
CA LEU A 212 17.52 2.51 -7.80
C LEU A 212 17.61 1.02 -8.17
N HIS A 213 17.37 0.13 -7.20
CA HIS A 213 17.34 -1.31 -7.45
C HIS A 213 16.25 -1.70 -8.46
N ALA A 214 15.06 -1.09 -8.38
CA ALA A 214 13.97 -1.34 -9.33
C ALA A 214 14.30 -0.81 -10.74
N LEU A 215 15.01 0.32 -10.85
CA LEU A 215 15.49 0.88 -12.11
C LEU A 215 16.57 0.04 -12.80
N ASP A 216 17.29 -0.78 -12.03
CA ASP A 216 18.29 -1.74 -12.54
C ASP A 216 17.68 -3.11 -12.85
N ASN A 217 16.52 -3.44 -12.28
CA ASN A 217 15.82 -4.72 -12.42
C ASN A 217 14.43 -4.53 -13.05
N LEU A 218 14.40 -3.92 -14.24
CA LEU A 218 13.17 -3.70 -14.99
C LEU A 218 12.61 -5.02 -15.55
N ARG A 219 11.28 -5.15 -15.53
CA ARG A 219 10.56 -6.29 -16.11
C ARG A 219 9.48 -5.85 -17.09
N GLU A 220 8.93 -6.82 -17.80
CA GLU A 220 7.69 -6.63 -18.57
C GLU A 220 6.47 -6.72 -17.65
N ILE A 221 5.31 -6.29 -18.17
CA ILE A 221 4.04 -6.34 -17.45
C ILE A 221 3.59 -7.79 -17.32
N ASP A 222 3.19 -8.17 -16.11
CA ASP A 222 2.67 -9.50 -15.81
C ASP A 222 1.19 -9.59 -16.23
N VAL A 223 0.97 -10.14 -17.42
CA VAL A 223 -0.35 -10.33 -18.00
C VAL A 223 -1.25 -11.23 -17.13
N ASN A 224 -0.69 -12.14 -16.32
CA ASN A 224 -1.50 -13.00 -15.45
C ASN A 224 -2.07 -12.20 -14.27
N ARG A 225 -1.28 -11.32 -13.65
CA ARG A 225 -1.78 -10.38 -12.61
C ARG A 225 -2.84 -9.45 -13.17
N VAL A 226 -2.64 -8.94 -14.40
CA VAL A 226 -3.64 -8.12 -15.11
C VAL A 226 -4.94 -8.90 -15.31
N LYS A 227 -4.87 -10.13 -15.85
CA LYS A 227 -6.05 -10.98 -16.06
C LYS A 227 -6.77 -11.29 -14.75
N ALA A 228 -6.03 -11.59 -13.68
CA ALA A 228 -6.61 -11.82 -12.36
C ALA A 228 -7.41 -10.60 -11.89
N GLN A 229 -6.86 -9.39 -12.06
CA GLN A 229 -7.56 -8.17 -11.70
C GLN A 229 -8.76 -7.86 -12.61
N MET A 230 -8.66 -8.13 -13.90
CA MET A 230 -9.79 -7.99 -14.83
C MET A 230 -10.94 -8.93 -14.46
N VAL A 231 -10.65 -10.20 -14.18
CA VAL A 231 -11.66 -11.18 -13.75
C VAL A 231 -12.35 -10.72 -12.47
N ARG A 232 -11.57 -10.31 -11.46
CA ARG A 232 -12.12 -9.75 -10.21
C ARG A 232 -13.04 -8.56 -10.47
N ARG A 233 -12.61 -7.62 -11.32
CA ARG A 233 -13.40 -6.41 -11.64
C ARG A 233 -14.70 -6.74 -12.37
N ILE A 234 -14.65 -7.69 -13.32
CA ILE A 234 -15.83 -8.15 -14.06
C ILE A 234 -16.81 -8.89 -13.13
N GLU A 235 -16.30 -9.79 -12.28
CA GLU A 235 -17.11 -10.52 -11.31
C GLU A 235 -17.84 -9.57 -10.35
N ASP A 236 -17.11 -8.62 -9.77
CA ASP A 236 -17.67 -7.64 -8.84
C ASP A 236 -18.70 -6.72 -9.55
N ARG A 237 -18.48 -6.39 -10.84
CA ARG A 237 -19.42 -5.61 -11.67
C ARG A 237 -20.71 -6.39 -11.93
N TRP A 238 -20.61 -7.61 -12.44
CA TRP A 238 -21.77 -8.44 -12.80
C TRP A 238 -22.61 -8.79 -11.58
N LEU A 239 -21.99 -9.33 -10.53
CA LEU A 239 -22.71 -9.67 -9.31
C LEU A 239 -23.23 -8.42 -8.61
N GLY A 240 -22.42 -7.36 -8.57
CA GLY A 240 -22.78 -6.09 -7.94
C GLY A 240 -24.04 -5.49 -8.55
N PHE A 241 -24.03 -5.26 -9.86
CA PHE A 241 -25.15 -4.59 -10.54
C PHE A 241 -26.39 -5.47 -10.56
N SER A 242 -26.26 -6.76 -10.93
CA SER A 242 -27.40 -7.67 -10.98
C SER A 242 -28.09 -7.87 -9.62
N LEU A 243 -27.31 -7.99 -8.53
CA LEU A 243 -27.90 -8.13 -7.19
C LEU A 243 -28.46 -6.80 -6.69
N SER A 244 -27.76 -5.70 -6.94
CA SER A 244 -28.23 -4.36 -6.53
C SER A 244 -29.57 -4.04 -7.18
N GLU A 245 -29.75 -4.27 -8.49
CA GLU A 245 -31.03 -4.08 -9.17
C GLU A 245 -32.18 -4.87 -8.51
N LYS A 246 -31.92 -6.13 -8.11
CA LYS A 246 -32.94 -6.97 -7.44
C LYS A 246 -33.32 -6.38 -6.09
N VAL A 247 -32.34 -6.03 -5.27
CA VAL A 247 -32.56 -5.46 -3.93
C VAL A 247 -33.26 -4.09 -4.05
N GLN A 248 -32.83 -3.23 -4.96
CA GLN A 248 -33.46 -1.93 -5.21
C GLN A 248 -34.92 -2.07 -5.62
N LYS A 249 -35.26 -3.04 -6.49
CA LYS A 249 -36.64 -3.33 -6.89
C LYS A 249 -37.49 -3.83 -5.71
N ILE A 250 -36.95 -4.75 -4.89
CA ILE A 250 -37.66 -5.33 -3.74
C ILE A 250 -37.93 -4.28 -2.65
N PHE A 251 -36.91 -3.49 -2.30
CA PHE A 251 -36.99 -2.53 -1.19
C PHE A 251 -37.38 -1.11 -1.63
N LYS A 252 -37.52 -0.87 -2.95
CA LYS A 252 -37.81 0.45 -3.57
C LYS A 252 -36.84 1.55 -3.13
N LYS A 253 -35.55 1.21 -3.00
CA LYS A 253 -34.49 2.11 -2.55
C LYS A 253 -33.28 2.02 -3.46
N ASN A 254 -33.07 3.03 -4.30
CA ASN A 254 -32.05 3.03 -5.36
C ASN A 254 -30.60 3.17 -4.84
N TRP A 255 -30.41 3.55 -3.57
CA TRP A 255 -29.09 3.64 -2.93
C TRP A 255 -28.64 2.33 -2.26
N LEU A 256 -29.45 1.27 -2.33
CA LEU A 256 -29.02 -0.05 -1.85
C LEU A 256 -28.09 -0.70 -2.85
N SER A 257 -27.04 -1.34 -2.33
CA SER A 257 -26.12 -2.16 -3.09
C SER A 257 -26.06 -3.57 -2.51
N ALA A 258 -25.76 -4.54 -3.36
CA ALA A 258 -25.43 -5.89 -3.00
C ALA A 258 -24.20 -6.32 -3.79
N GLY A 259 -23.36 -7.17 -3.22
CA GLY A 259 -22.08 -7.51 -3.81
C GLY A 259 -21.48 -8.74 -3.16
N ARG A 260 -20.58 -9.39 -3.90
CA ARG A 260 -20.08 -10.73 -3.57
C ARG A 260 -19.46 -10.84 -2.17
N VAL A 261 -18.77 -9.80 -1.71
CA VAL A 261 -18.12 -9.78 -0.37
C VAL A 261 -18.99 -9.09 0.67
N GLN A 262 -19.56 -7.92 0.34
CA GLN A 262 -20.36 -7.15 1.29
C GLN A 262 -21.60 -7.91 1.79
N THR A 263 -22.26 -8.69 0.92
CA THR A 263 -23.50 -9.40 1.27
C THR A 263 -23.24 -10.55 2.26
N PRO A 264 -22.26 -11.45 2.06
CA PRO A 264 -21.90 -12.45 3.07
C PRO A 264 -21.43 -11.85 4.40
N VAL A 265 -20.61 -10.78 4.36
CA VAL A 265 -20.13 -10.13 5.60
C VAL A 265 -21.28 -9.54 6.41
N LEU A 266 -22.22 -8.86 5.76
CA LEU A 266 -23.44 -8.39 6.42
C LEU A 266 -24.24 -9.57 7.00
N GLY A 267 -24.30 -10.69 6.28
CA GLY A 267 -24.89 -11.94 6.77
C GLY A 267 -24.23 -12.45 8.04
N TRP A 268 -22.90 -12.48 8.11
CA TRP A 268 -22.16 -12.85 9.32
C TRP A 268 -22.42 -11.91 10.49
N ILE A 269 -22.52 -10.60 10.24
CA ILE A 269 -22.85 -9.62 11.30
C ILE A 269 -24.25 -9.89 11.85
N VAL A 270 -25.24 -10.09 10.98
CA VAL A 270 -26.62 -10.40 11.39
C VAL A 270 -26.67 -11.71 12.16
N GLN A 271 -26.01 -12.76 11.65
CA GLN A 271 -25.95 -14.05 12.31
C GLN A 271 -25.28 -13.94 13.68
N ARG A 272 -24.14 -13.26 13.77
CA ARG A 272 -23.42 -13.03 15.03
C ARG A 272 -24.27 -12.28 16.03
N PHE A 273 -25.07 -11.31 15.60
CA PHE A 273 -25.99 -10.59 16.47
C PHE A 273 -27.10 -11.51 17.02
N LEU A 274 -27.65 -12.39 16.18
CA LEU A 274 -28.64 -13.38 16.62
C LEU A 274 -28.04 -14.41 17.60
N GLU A 275 -26.82 -14.89 17.31
CA GLU A 275 -26.04 -15.76 18.22
C GLU A 275 -25.81 -15.07 19.56
N TYR A 276 -25.34 -13.81 19.56
CA TYR A 276 -25.13 -13.00 20.76
C TYR A 276 -26.41 -12.87 21.60
N LYS A 277 -27.55 -12.58 20.95
CA LYS A 277 -28.83 -12.46 21.65
C LYS A 277 -29.25 -13.79 22.31
N ASN A 278 -28.95 -14.91 21.66
CA ASN A 278 -29.27 -16.24 22.16
C ASN A 278 -28.29 -16.74 23.23
N SER A 279 -27.04 -16.24 23.21
CA SER A 279 -25.99 -16.58 24.17
C SER A 279 -26.03 -15.73 25.45
N LEU A 280 -27.05 -14.90 25.65
CA LEU A 280 -27.22 -14.14 26.89
C LEU A 280 -27.48 -15.10 28.05
N SER A 281 -26.49 -15.25 28.92
CA SER A 281 -26.53 -16.05 30.14
C SER A 281 -25.98 -15.25 31.33
N TYR A 282 -26.35 -15.67 32.53
CA TYR A 282 -25.82 -15.12 33.77
C TYR A 282 -24.52 -15.85 34.14
N PHE A 283 -23.48 -15.07 34.42
CA PHE A 283 -22.22 -15.57 34.98
C PHE A 283 -22.18 -15.32 36.49
N ILE A 284 -21.62 -16.26 37.25
CA ILE A 284 -21.41 -16.09 38.69
C ILE A 284 -19.93 -15.80 38.94
N GLY A 285 -19.63 -14.58 39.37
CA GLY A 285 -18.31 -14.20 39.86
C GLY A 285 -18.16 -14.54 41.35
N ILE A 286 -17.23 -15.43 41.70
CA ILE A 286 -16.89 -15.75 43.08
C ILE A 286 -15.56 -15.07 43.43
N LYS A 287 -15.60 -14.18 44.42
CA LYS A 287 -14.42 -13.52 44.97
C LYS A 287 -14.03 -14.17 46.30
N ALA A 288 -12.98 -14.98 46.30
CA ALA A 288 -12.49 -15.69 47.47
C ALA A 288 -11.08 -15.19 47.86
N ARG A 289 -11.00 -14.25 48.81
CA ARG A 289 -9.75 -13.57 49.22
C ARG A 289 -8.99 -12.97 48.02
N LYS A 290 -7.94 -13.66 47.53
CA LYS A 290 -7.08 -13.24 46.41
C LYS A 290 -7.41 -13.94 45.09
N ILE A 291 -8.44 -14.80 45.06
CA ILE A 291 -8.83 -15.57 43.87
C ILE A 291 -10.17 -15.04 43.37
N ASN A 292 -10.21 -14.72 42.07
CA ASN A 292 -11.45 -14.46 41.35
C ASN A 292 -11.74 -15.69 40.48
N LEU A 293 -12.92 -16.30 40.65
CA LEU A 293 -13.41 -17.37 39.81
C LEU A 293 -14.64 -16.88 39.06
N VAL A 294 -14.76 -17.26 37.79
CA VAL A 294 -15.97 -17.06 37.01
C VAL A 294 -16.54 -18.44 36.71
N LEU A 295 -17.75 -18.69 37.18
CA LEU A 295 -18.50 -19.89 36.80
C LEU A 295 -19.43 -19.53 35.66
N ASP A 296 -19.16 -20.14 34.51
CA ASP A 296 -20.08 -20.17 33.38
C ASP A 296 -20.93 -21.44 33.49
N LEU A 297 -22.19 -21.28 33.89
CA LEU A 297 -23.14 -22.37 34.09
C LEU A 297 -24.30 -22.30 33.09
N ASP A 298 -24.19 -21.46 32.06
CA ASP A 298 -25.23 -21.19 31.05
C ASP A 298 -26.64 -20.98 31.67
N ILE A 299 -26.73 -20.22 32.76
CA ILE A 299 -27.99 -19.98 33.46
C ILE A 299 -28.72 -18.82 32.78
N LYS A 300 -29.93 -19.06 32.25
CA LYS A 300 -30.78 -18.00 31.66
C LYS A 300 -31.88 -17.51 32.61
N ASP A 301 -32.15 -18.26 33.67
CA ASP A 301 -33.22 -17.99 34.63
C ASP A 301 -32.67 -17.35 35.92
N LYS A 302 -33.18 -16.17 36.25
CA LYS A 302 -32.77 -15.40 37.44
C LYS A 302 -33.16 -16.10 38.75
N THR A 303 -34.21 -16.91 38.77
CA THR A 303 -34.63 -17.64 39.97
C THR A 303 -33.63 -18.73 40.33
N LYS A 304 -33.30 -19.61 39.37
CA LYS A 304 -32.24 -20.62 39.50
C LYS A 304 -30.88 -20.01 39.85
N LEU A 305 -30.55 -18.86 39.27
CA LEU A 305 -29.34 -18.11 39.61
C LEU A 305 -29.29 -17.78 41.11
N ASN A 306 -30.39 -17.26 41.67
CA ASN A 306 -30.44 -16.89 43.09
C ASN A 306 -30.33 -18.10 44.02
N GLU A 307 -30.89 -19.24 43.64
CA GLU A 307 -30.74 -20.49 44.40
C GLU A 307 -29.28 -20.94 44.44
N ILE A 308 -28.59 -20.92 43.30
CA ILE A 308 -27.18 -21.28 43.19
C ILE A 308 -26.31 -20.30 43.99
N ILE A 309 -26.59 -18.99 43.92
CA ILE A 309 -25.85 -17.99 44.71
C ILE A 309 -25.97 -18.26 46.21
N ARG A 310 -27.16 -18.64 46.72
CA ARG A 310 -27.36 -18.97 48.15
C ARG A 310 -26.52 -20.16 48.58
N VAL A 311 -26.41 -21.19 47.74
CA VAL A 311 -25.55 -22.36 48.01
C VAL A 311 -24.07 -21.94 48.03
N LEU A 312 -23.65 -21.13 47.05
CA LEU A 312 -22.26 -20.70 46.90
C LEU A 312 -21.79 -19.71 47.97
N GLN A 313 -22.68 -18.93 48.58
CA GLN A 313 -22.34 -17.98 49.64
C GLN A 313 -21.65 -18.64 50.85
N ASN A 314 -21.98 -19.89 51.15
CA ASN A 314 -21.40 -20.65 52.25
C ASN A 314 -20.35 -21.68 51.80
N ALA A 315 -20.04 -21.73 50.50
CA ALA A 315 -19.11 -22.70 49.95
C ALA A 315 -17.65 -22.35 50.29
N LYS A 316 -16.83 -23.39 50.51
CA LYS A 316 -15.38 -23.25 50.71
C LYS A 316 -14.64 -23.60 49.42
N VAL A 317 -13.80 -22.70 48.94
CA VAL A 317 -12.92 -22.93 47.80
C VAL A 317 -11.59 -23.50 48.31
N VAL A 318 -11.18 -24.66 47.80
CA VAL A 318 -9.93 -25.34 48.17
C VAL A 318 -9.07 -25.55 46.92
N ILE A 319 -7.83 -25.04 46.95
CA ILE A 319 -6.85 -25.30 45.90
C ILE A 319 -6.29 -26.71 46.11
N LYS A 320 -6.58 -27.63 45.19
CA LYS A 320 -6.08 -29.01 45.28
C LYS A 320 -4.64 -29.17 44.78
N ASN A 321 -4.23 -28.37 43.80
CA ASN A 321 -2.92 -28.47 43.19
C ASN A 321 -2.44 -27.09 42.72
N LYS A 322 -1.16 -26.79 42.95
CA LYS A 322 -0.50 -25.59 42.46
C LYS A 322 0.84 -26.01 41.87
N LYS A 323 1.02 -25.77 40.57
CA LYS A 323 2.27 -26.06 39.84
C LYS A 323 2.87 -24.77 39.32
N TYR A 324 4.19 -24.77 39.20
CA TYR A 324 4.97 -23.69 38.63
C TYR A 324 5.70 -24.23 37.41
N PHE A 325 5.69 -23.47 36.33
CA PHE A 325 6.37 -23.80 35.07
C PHE A 325 7.09 -22.54 34.60
N GLU A 326 8.25 -22.73 34.01
CA GLU A 326 8.96 -21.69 33.25
C GLU A 326 8.69 -21.96 31.77
N GLU A 327 8.26 -20.92 31.05
CA GLU A 327 7.96 -20.98 29.62
C GLU A 327 8.66 -19.82 28.92
N GLU A 328 9.37 -20.11 27.82
CA GLU A 328 9.94 -19.07 26.96
C GLU A 328 8.87 -18.60 25.97
N LEU A 329 8.41 -17.36 26.13
CA LEU A 329 7.43 -16.76 25.24
C LEU A 329 8.12 -16.13 24.03
N ASN A 330 7.79 -16.62 22.84
CA ASN A 330 8.21 -15.98 21.60
C ASN A 330 7.34 -14.74 21.30
N PRO A 331 7.91 -13.70 20.66
CA PRO A 331 7.13 -12.56 20.22
C PRO A 331 6.15 -12.96 19.11
N LEU A 332 5.15 -12.12 18.87
CA LEU A 332 4.24 -12.28 17.74
C LEU A 332 4.97 -12.03 16.40
N PRO A 333 4.46 -12.59 15.28
CA PRO A 333 4.96 -12.24 13.95
C PRO A 333 4.78 -10.74 13.65
N PRO A 334 5.55 -10.20 12.70
CA PRO A 334 5.37 -8.82 12.24
C PRO A 334 3.99 -8.64 11.59
N TYR A 335 3.55 -7.38 11.48
CA TYR A 335 2.24 -7.07 10.95
C TYR A 335 2.09 -7.46 9.48
N MET A 336 0.99 -8.14 9.17
CA MET A 336 0.34 -8.16 7.85
C MET A 336 -0.87 -7.21 7.88
N THR A 337 -1.52 -6.97 6.73
CA THR A 337 -2.65 -6.01 6.65
C THR A 337 -3.76 -6.32 7.66
N SER A 338 -4.14 -7.58 7.81
CA SER A 338 -5.21 -7.98 8.73
C SER A 338 -4.87 -7.70 10.19
N THR A 339 -3.67 -8.06 10.63
CA THR A 339 -3.22 -7.85 12.01
C THR A 339 -3.00 -6.37 12.32
N MET A 340 -2.48 -5.58 11.37
CA MET A 340 -2.36 -4.14 11.52
C MET A 340 -3.75 -3.50 11.70
N LEU A 341 -4.72 -3.85 10.85
CA LEU A 341 -6.08 -3.33 10.94
C LEU A 341 -6.76 -3.71 12.26
N GLN A 342 -6.59 -4.96 12.70
CA GLN A 342 -7.15 -5.45 13.95
C GLN A 342 -6.57 -4.69 15.15
N ASP A 343 -5.24 -4.61 15.26
CA ASP A 343 -4.58 -4.01 16.41
C ASP A 343 -4.74 -2.49 16.44
N ALA A 344 -4.62 -1.81 15.29
CA ALA A 344 -4.87 -0.37 15.24
C ALA A 344 -6.33 -0.04 15.57
N SER A 345 -7.30 -0.87 15.17
CA SER A 345 -8.70 -0.64 15.55
C SER A 345 -8.91 -0.88 17.06
N ASN A 346 -8.31 -1.92 17.63
CA ASN A 346 -8.45 -2.26 19.04
C ASN A 346 -7.74 -1.27 19.97
N TYR A 347 -6.50 -0.88 19.65
CA TYR A 347 -5.67 -0.05 20.52
C TYR A 347 -5.86 1.45 20.27
N LEU A 348 -6.06 1.87 19.01
CA LEU A 348 -6.18 3.29 18.66
C LEU A 348 -7.64 3.73 18.48
N GLY A 349 -8.59 2.79 18.44
CA GLY A 349 -10.01 3.11 18.23
C GLY A 349 -10.32 3.67 16.83
N LEU A 350 -9.44 3.41 15.86
CA LEU A 350 -9.58 3.92 14.49
C LEU A 350 -10.44 2.99 13.63
N GLY A 351 -11.19 3.59 12.70
CA GLY A 351 -11.90 2.86 11.66
C GLY A 351 -10.93 2.31 10.61
N VAL A 352 -11.26 1.16 10.02
CA VAL A 352 -10.39 0.46 9.06
C VAL A 352 -10.03 1.32 7.84
N ASP A 353 -10.95 2.13 7.34
CA ASP A 353 -10.71 3.02 6.20
C ASP A 353 -9.65 4.09 6.53
N MET A 354 -9.72 4.64 7.74
CA MET A 354 -8.73 5.60 8.23
C MET A 354 -7.36 4.95 8.42
N ILE A 355 -7.31 3.74 8.98
CA ILE A 355 -6.05 3.00 9.17
C ILE A 355 -5.38 2.72 7.80
N MET A 356 -6.16 2.29 6.80
CA MET A 356 -5.64 2.06 5.45
C MET A 356 -5.11 3.34 4.81
N GLN A 357 -5.82 4.47 4.98
CA GLN A 357 -5.36 5.77 4.48
C GLN A 357 -4.05 6.20 5.14
N LEU A 358 -3.97 6.13 6.47
CA LEU A 358 -2.74 6.45 7.23
C LEU A 358 -1.56 5.55 6.80
N ALA A 359 -1.81 4.26 6.58
CA ALA A 359 -0.78 3.32 6.13
C ALA A 359 -0.33 3.60 4.69
N GLN A 360 -1.26 3.99 3.80
CA GLN A 360 -0.92 4.46 2.45
C GLN A 360 -0.01 5.69 2.53
N ASP A 361 -0.37 6.68 3.34
CA ASP A 361 0.40 7.92 3.50
C ASP A 361 1.80 7.65 4.07
N LEU A 362 1.93 6.77 5.07
CA LEU A 362 3.22 6.33 5.61
C LEU A 362 4.07 5.58 4.57
N PHE A 363 3.45 4.76 3.72
CA PHE A 363 4.15 4.05 2.65
C PHE A 363 4.64 5.01 1.57
N GLU A 364 3.80 5.96 1.13
CA GLU A 364 4.15 6.98 0.12
C GLU A 364 5.20 7.99 0.63
N ALA A 365 5.22 8.24 1.93
CA ALA A 365 6.28 8.97 2.62
C ALA A 365 7.60 8.19 2.71
N GLY A 366 7.60 6.90 2.38
CA GLY A 366 8.77 6.03 2.46
C GLY A 366 9.15 5.62 3.88
N LEU A 367 8.19 5.65 4.82
CA LEU A 367 8.39 5.36 6.24
C LEU A 367 8.12 3.89 6.60
N ILE A 368 7.25 3.22 5.84
CA ILE A 368 6.95 1.79 6.00
C ILE A 368 7.03 1.04 4.66
N THR A 369 7.13 -0.29 4.74
CA THR A 369 6.93 -1.19 3.59
C THR A 369 5.48 -1.18 3.11
N TYR A 370 5.25 -1.76 1.93
CA TYR A 370 3.93 -1.83 1.32
C TYR A 370 2.88 -2.47 2.25
N HIS A 371 1.85 -1.69 2.58
CA HIS A 371 0.87 -1.99 3.63
C HIS A 371 -0.25 -2.97 3.21
N ARG A 372 -0.34 -3.32 1.91
CA ARG A 372 -1.29 -4.34 1.39
C ARG A 372 -0.55 -5.67 1.17
N THR A 373 -0.38 -6.43 2.25
CA THR A 373 0.40 -7.66 2.29
C THR A 373 -0.27 -8.69 3.19
N ASP A 374 -0.29 -9.93 2.74
CA ASP A 374 -0.69 -11.12 3.52
C ASP A 374 0.52 -11.89 4.07
N SER A 375 1.72 -11.39 3.82
CA SER A 375 2.98 -12.03 4.20
C SER A 375 3.48 -11.50 5.55
N VAL A 376 3.99 -12.41 6.36
CA VAL A 376 4.75 -12.11 7.59
C VAL A 376 6.26 -12.20 7.37
N ARG A 377 6.71 -12.44 6.13
CA ARG A 377 8.13 -12.57 5.79
C ARG A 377 8.86 -11.25 6.01
N VAL A 378 10.06 -11.30 6.60
CA VAL A 378 10.98 -10.17 6.76
C VAL A 378 12.16 -10.34 5.79
N SER A 379 12.49 -9.29 5.03
CA SER A 379 13.62 -9.29 4.11
C SER A 379 14.95 -9.11 4.85
N PRO A 380 16.09 -9.45 4.22
CA PRO A 380 17.40 -9.18 4.82
C PRO A 380 17.62 -7.70 5.17
N ALA A 381 17.08 -6.78 4.37
CA ALA A 381 17.10 -5.35 4.65
C ALA A 381 16.31 -5.01 5.93
N GLY A 382 15.12 -5.60 6.10
CA GLY A 382 14.33 -5.45 7.31
C GLY A 382 15.01 -5.97 8.57
N ILE A 383 15.69 -7.10 8.46
CA ILE A 383 16.47 -7.69 9.56
C ILE A 383 17.61 -6.74 9.96
N GLN A 384 18.24 -6.07 8.99
CA GLN A 384 19.30 -5.10 9.24
C GLN A 384 18.77 -3.83 9.94
N VAL A 385 17.63 -3.29 9.49
CA VAL A 385 16.95 -2.16 10.15
C VAL A 385 16.63 -2.50 11.61
N ALA A 386 16.12 -3.70 11.88
CA ALA A 386 15.85 -4.15 13.24
C ALA A 386 17.13 -4.33 14.06
N ARG A 387 18.21 -4.88 13.46
CA ARG A 387 19.50 -5.03 14.14
C ARG A 387 20.05 -3.69 14.59
N GLU A 388 20.10 -2.71 13.69
CA GLU A 388 20.62 -1.37 13.98
C GLU A 388 19.88 -0.75 15.17
N TYR A 389 18.54 -0.71 15.11
CA TYR A 389 17.74 -0.09 16.18
C TYR A 389 17.80 -0.86 17.51
N ILE A 390 17.67 -2.20 17.49
CA ILE A 390 17.64 -3.00 18.72
C ILE A 390 19.01 -2.99 19.39
N SER A 391 20.08 -3.11 18.62
CA SER A 391 21.45 -3.20 19.16
C SER A 391 21.90 -1.86 19.72
N GLU A 392 21.52 -0.75 19.09
CA GLU A 392 21.77 0.60 19.61
C GLU A 392 20.99 0.87 20.91
N LYS A 393 19.70 0.50 20.96
CA LYS A 393 18.82 0.86 22.06
C LYS A 393 18.86 -0.08 23.26
N PHE A 394 19.04 -1.37 23.01
CA PHE A 394 18.93 -2.43 24.02
C PHE A 394 20.20 -3.30 24.14
N GLY A 395 21.10 -3.26 23.14
CA GLY A 395 22.30 -4.09 23.07
C GLY A 395 22.13 -5.32 22.17
N GLU A 396 23.25 -5.81 21.62
CA GLU A 396 23.29 -6.89 20.62
C GLU A 396 22.63 -8.20 21.13
N ASP A 397 22.71 -8.48 22.45
CA ASP A 397 22.15 -9.69 23.06
C ASP A 397 20.61 -9.79 22.94
N TYR A 398 19.94 -8.64 22.73
CA TYR A 398 18.48 -8.59 22.54
C TYR A 398 18.05 -8.80 21.09
N PHE A 399 18.98 -8.73 20.14
CA PHE A 399 18.68 -8.95 18.74
C PHE A 399 18.70 -10.44 18.38
N LYS A 400 17.54 -10.95 17.94
CA LYS A 400 17.43 -12.30 17.34
C LYS A 400 16.84 -12.17 15.93
N PRO A 401 17.60 -12.49 14.86
CA PRO A 401 17.10 -12.41 13.49
C PRO A 401 16.00 -13.46 13.27
N ARG A 402 14.83 -13.03 12.78
CA ARG A 402 13.69 -13.89 12.48
C ARG A 402 13.10 -13.52 11.12
N VAL A 403 13.03 -14.48 10.21
CA VAL A 403 12.49 -14.27 8.85
C VAL A 403 10.97 -14.39 8.82
N TRP A 404 10.36 -15.12 9.77
CA TRP A 404 8.91 -15.28 9.97
C TRP A 404 8.08 -15.88 8.82
N GLY A 405 8.68 -16.28 7.69
CA GLY A 405 8.02 -17.02 6.60
C GLY A 405 8.98 -17.41 5.47
N GLU A 406 8.51 -18.23 4.51
CA GLU A 406 9.27 -18.68 3.34
C GLU A 406 8.55 -18.33 2.03
N GLY A 407 9.29 -17.86 1.01
CA GLY A 407 8.75 -17.55 -0.32
C GLY A 407 7.89 -16.29 -0.41
N GLY A 408 7.62 -15.81 -1.63
CA GLY A 408 6.77 -14.65 -1.93
C GLY A 408 7.52 -13.35 -2.25
N ALA A 409 6.94 -12.53 -3.12
CA ALA A 409 7.46 -11.21 -3.49
C ALA A 409 7.24 -10.16 -2.37
N HIS A 410 6.18 -10.33 -1.58
CA HIS A 410 5.76 -9.38 -0.56
C HIS A 410 6.44 -9.60 0.80
N GLU A 411 6.72 -8.48 1.48
CA GLU A 411 7.24 -8.43 2.84
C GLU A 411 6.11 -8.04 3.81
N CYS A 412 6.31 -8.29 5.11
CA CYS A 412 5.47 -7.75 6.17
C CYS A 412 5.48 -6.21 6.21
N ILE A 413 4.52 -5.64 6.93
CA ILE A 413 4.45 -4.22 7.25
C ILE A 413 5.45 -3.91 8.36
N ARG A 414 6.44 -3.06 8.07
CA ARG A 414 7.46 -2.62 9.03
C ARG A 414 8.04 -1.24 8.66
N PRO A 415 8.73 -0.57 9.59
CA PRO A 415 9.52 0.62 9.28
C PRO A 415 10.63 0.36 8.24
N THR A 416 10.92 1.38 7.44
CA THR A 416 12.05 1.39 6.47
C THR A 416 13.35 1.94 7.06
N LYS A 417 13.27 2.57 8.24
CA LYS A 417 14.39 3.21 8.94
C LYS A 417 14.44 2.77 10.41
N PRO A 418 15.63 2.72 11.03
CA PRO A 418 15.81 2.32 12.43
C PRO A 418 15.48 3.47 13.39
N ILE A 419 14.25 4.02 13.32
CA ILE A 419 13.80 5.13 14.17
C ILE A 419 12.41 4.83 14.74
N ASN A 420 12.13 5.32 15.95
CA ASN A 420 10.81 5.21 16.55
C ASN A 420 9.93 6.44 16.23
N SER A 421 8.66 6.38 16.61
CA SER A 421 7.68 7.44 16.35
C SER A 421 8.07 8.81 16.94
N GLU A 422 8.68 8.83 18.12
CA GLU A 422 9.12 10.07 18.79
C GLU A 422 10.29 10.72 18.04
N THR A 423 11.34 9.94 17.72
CA THR A 423 12.47 10.41 16.92
C THR A 423 12.01 10.87 15.54
N LEU A 424 11.14 10.12 14.88
CA LEU A 424 10.56 10.50 13.59
C LEU A 424 9.86 11.86 13.67
N ARG A 425 9.02 12.07 14.69
CA ARG A 425 8.35 13.37 14.92
C ARG A 425 9.36 14.50 15.09
N ASN A 426 10.35 14.31 15.96
CA ASN A 426 11.37 15.33 16.22
C ASN A 426 12.20 15.66 14.96
N MET A 427 12.54 14.66 14.14
CA MET A 427 13.27 14.87 12.88
C MET A 427 12.45 15.64 11.85
N ILE A 428 11.13 15.41 11.78
CA ILE A 428 10.24 16.16 10.89
C ILE A 428 10.07 17.60 11.38
N GLU A 429 9.82 17.80 12.69
CA GLU A 429 9.62 19.12 13.28
C GLU A 429 10.87 20.00 13.23
N SER A 430 12.06 19.41 13.38
CA SER A 430 13.35 20.10 13.25
C SER A 430 13.79 20.37 11.81
N GLY A 431 13.13 19.74 10.83
CA GLY A 431 13.51 19.82 9.41
C GLY A 431 14.71 18.94 9.03
N GLU A 432 15.20 18.07 9.93
CA GLU A 432 16.23 17.07 9.62
C GLU A 432 15.73 16.00 8.64
N MET A 433 14.41 15.72 8.66
CA MET A 433 13.75 14.83 7.71
C MET A 433 12.61 15.54 7.02
N GLU A 434 12.77 15.80 5.73
CA GLU A 434 11.67 16.26 4.88
C GLU A 434 10.76 15.10 4.50
N VAL A 435 9.47 15.26 4.77
CA VAL A 435 8.42 14.34 4.33
C VAL A 435 7.44 15.13 3.46
N PHE A 436 7.12 14.57 2.29
CA PHE A 436 6.35 15.27 1.26
C PHE A 436 4.86 14.89 1.24
N VAL A 437 4.41 14.30 2.35
CA VAL A 437 3.05 13.84 2.65
C VAL A 437 2.63 14.49 3.96
N ASP A 438 1.34 14.81 4.09
CA ASP A 438 0.81 15.47 5.30
C ASP A 438 0.71 14.47 6.46
N ILE A 439 1.68 14.49 7.37
CA ILE A 439 1.75 13.60 8.53
C ILE A 439 1.01 14.22 9.73
N SER A 440 0.04 13.48 10.26
CA SER A 440 -0.79 13.87 11.42
C SER A 440 -0.41 13.08 12.70
N PRO A 441 -0.88 13.48 13.90
CA PRO A 441 -0.69 12.71 15.14
C PRO A 441 -1.11 11.23 15.03
N GLN A 442 -2.13 10.92 14.23
CA GLN A 442 -2.59 9.55 14.02
C GLN A 442 -1.62 8.71 13.18
N HIS A 443 -0.87 9.33 12.27
CA HIS A 443 0.20 8.64 11.54
C HIS A 443 1.31 8.22 12.50
N PHE A 444 1.73 9.11 13.41
CA PHE A 444 2.70 8.78 14.44
C PHE A 444 2.21 7.68 15.38
N ALA A 445 0.90 7.68 15.70
CA ALA A 445 0.30 6.64 16.53
C ALA A 445 0.20 5.27 15.82
N LEU A 446 0.01 5.25 14.50
CA LEU A 446 0.04 4.01 13.72
C LEU A 446 1.47 3.51 13.48
N TYR A 447 2.43 4.43 13.34
CA TYR A 447 3.85 4.12 13.12
C TYR A 447 4.55 3.59 14.38
N GLY A 448 4.16 4.09 15.56
CA GLY A 448 4.71 3.68 16.86
C GLY A 448 4.02 2.44 17.40
#